data_AF-A0A1Y1YZ77-F1
#
_entry.id   AF-A0A1Y1YZ77-F1
#
_cell.length_a   1.000
_cell.length_b   1.000
_cell.length_c   1.000
_cell.angle_alpha   90.00
_cell.angle_beta   90.00
_cell.angle_gamma   90.00
#
_symmetry.space_group_name_H-M   'P 1'
#
loop_
_entity.id
_entity.type
_entity.pdbx_description
1 polymer ?
#
loop_
_entity_poly.entity_id
_entity_poly.type
_entity_poly.pdbx_seq_one_letter_code
_entity_poly.pdbx_strand_id
1 'polypeptide(L)' 'CDQTFSRQHNLKSHYLTHTQERPYQCNVCNQHFRRHHDLKRHSKLHTGERPYQCTICDRSFARLDALNRH' A
#
# COMPACT_ATOMS: atom_id res chain seq x y z
N CYS A 1 10.54 18.71 10.25
CA CYS A 1 11.35 17.48 10.38
C CYS A 1 12.49 17.54 9.38
N ASP A 2 13.63 16.94 9.70
CA ASP A 2 14.88 17.14 8.94
C ASP A 2 15.18 15.99 7.96
N GLN A 3 14.12 15.46 7.33
CA GLN A 3 14.27 14.39 6.34
C GLN A 3 14.66 14.97 4.97
N THR A 4 15.71 14.40 4.38
CA THR A 4 16.16 14.73 3.03
C THR A 4 15.77 13.61 2.06
N PHE A 5 15.46 13.98 0.82
CA PHE A 5 15.00 13.05 -0.22
C PHE A 5 15.76 13.29 -1.51
N SER A 6 16.29 12.22 -2.10
CA SER A 6 16.98 12.26 -3.40
C SER A 6 16.03 12.39 -4.60
N ARG A 7 14.71 12.21 -4.40
CA ARG A 7 13.70 12.26 -5.46
C ARG A 7 12.53 13.16 -5.06
N GLN A 8 12.09 14.00 -5.99
CA GLN A 8 11.00 14.96 -5.77
C GLN A 8 9.68 14.28 -5.38
N HIS A 9 9.31 13.15 -6.01
CA HIS A 9 8.07 12.44 -5.66
C HIS A 9 8.09 11.88 -4.23
N ASN A 10 9.26 11.53 -3.70
CA ASN A 10 9.40 11.08 -2.31
C ASN A 10 9.18 12.25 -1.34
N LEU A 11 9.78 13.42 -1.63
CA LEU A 11 9.53 14.64 -0.86
C LEU A 11 8.05 15.04 -0.89
N LYS A 12 7.41 15.02 -2.06
CA LYS A 12 5.98 15.32 -2.20
C LYS A 12 5.13 14.35 -1.37
N SER A 13 5.41 13.04 -1.43
CA SER A 13 4.68 12.07 -0.62
C SER A 13 4.93 12.24 0.88
N HIS A 14 6.13 12.64 1.27
CA HIS A 14 6.45 12.93 2.67
C HIS A 14 5.70 14.17 3.15
N TYR A 15 5.60 15.22 2.34
CA TYR A 15 4.83 16.43 2.67
C TYR A 15 3.36 16.11 3.03
N LEU A 16 2.73 15.17 2.32
CA LEU A 16 1.37 14.70 2.63
C LEU A 16 1.22 14.05 4.02
N THR A 17 2.33 13.68 4.67
CA THR A 17 2.29 13.18 6.06
C THR A 17 2.08 14.30 7.07
N HIS A 18 2.51 15.53 6.76
CA HIS A 18 2.31 16.70 7.60
C HIS A 18 0.93 17.31 7.44
N THR A 19 0.45 17.40 6.19
CA THR A 19 -0.89 17.98 5.89
C THR A 19 -2.04 17.03 6.18
N GLN A 20 -1.74 15.75 6.43
CA GLN A 20 -2.72 14.66 6.53
C GLN A 20 -3.59 14.46 5.27
N GLU A 21 -3.26 15.11 4.16
CA GLU A 21 -3.94 14.93 2.89
C GLU A 21 -3.80 13.50 2.38
N ARG A 22 -4.89 12.97 1.84
CA ARG A 22 -4.97 11.61 1.29
C ARG A 22 -5.69 11.64 -0.05
N PRO A 23 -5.00 12.03 -1.13
CA PRO A 23 -5.64 12.33 -2.40
C PRO A 23 -6.20 11.10 -3.14
N TYR A 24 -5.85 9.88 -2.70
CA TYR A 24 -6.26 8.66 -3.40
C TYR A 24 -7.40 7.98 -2.65
N GLN A 25 -8.61 8.01 -3.20
CA GLN A 25 -9.79 7.38 -2.62
C GLN A 25 -10.03 5.98 -3.20
N CYS A 26 -10.46 5.05 -2.35
CA CYS A 26 -11.01 3.77 -2.76
C CYS A 26 -12.49 3.92 -3.12
N ASN A 27 -12.85 3.57 -4.36
CA ASN A 27 -14.23 3.68 -4.85
C ASN A 27 -15.19 2.61 -4.26
N VAL A 28 -14.66 1.61 -3.54
CA VAL A 28 -15.47 0.54 -2.94
C VAL A 28 -15.87 0.87 -1.50
N CYS A 29 -14.93 1.35 -0.68
CA CYS A 29 -15.16 1.60 0.75
C CYS A 29 -14.87 3.04 1.19
N ASN A 30 -14.61 3.95 0.25
CA ASN A 30 -14.32 5.37 0.50
C ASN A 30 -13.12 5.64 1.43
N GLN A 31 -12.24 4.65 1.64
CA GLN A 31 -10.99 4.88 2.35
C GLN A 31 -10.01 5.70 1.51
N HIS A 32 -9.27 6.59 2.18
CA HIS A 32 -8.32 7.46 1.54
C HIS A 32 -6.86 7.07 1.87
N PHE A 33 -5.98 7.24 0.88
CA PHE A 33 -4.57 6.88 0.92
C PHE A 33 -3.69 8.05 0.48
N ARG A 34 -2.46 8.10 1.03
CA ARG A 34 -1.46 9.12 0.66
C ARG A 34 -0.72 8.80 -0.64
N ARG A 35 -0.66 7.52 -1.03
CA ARG A 35 0.07 7.05 -2.21
C ARG A 35 -0.79 6.12 -3.06
N HIS A 36 -0.62 6.22 -4.37
CA HIS A 36 -1.34 5.38 -5.32
C HIS A 36 -1.07 3.87 -5.12
N HIS A 37 0.16 3.47 -4.82
CA HIS A 37 0.48 2.05 -4.58
C HIS A 37 -0.20 1.49 -3.32
N ASP A 38 -0.45 2.33 -2.31
CA ASP A 38 -1.16 1.90 -1.11
C ASP A 38 -2.64 1.65 -1.42
N LEU A 39 -3.28 2.52 -2.22
CA LEU A 39 -4.63 2.30 -2.73
C LEU A 39 -4.70 1.02 -3.58
N LYS A 40 -3.79 0.86 -4.57
CA LYS A 40 -3.77 -0.33 -5.43
C LYS A 40 -3.65 -1.62 -4.62
N ARG A 41 -2.81 -1.60 -3.58
CA ARG A 41 -2.64 -2.73 -2.67
C ARG A 41 -3.88 -2.98 -1.82
N HIS A 42 -4.50 -1.93 -1.32
CA HIS A 42 -5.77 -2.02 -0.59
C HIS A 42 -6.88 -2.61 -1.47
N SER A 43 -6.97 -2.22 -2.75
CA SER A 43 -8.01 -2.73 -3.65
C SER A 43 -7.97 -4.25 -3.84
N LYS A 44 -6.80 -4.90 -3.66
CA LYS A 44 -6.69 -6.37 -3.68
C LYS A 44 -7.47 -7.06 -2.56
N LEU A 45 -7.76 -6.34 -1.46
CA LEU A 45 -8.57 -6.87 -0.37
C LEU A 45 -10.04 -7.03 -0.80
N HIS A 46 -10.53 -6.16 -1.69
CA HIS A 46 -11.90 -6.24 -2.21
C HIS A 46 -12.07 -7.36 -3.24
N THR A 47 -11.02 -7.67 -3.99
CA THR A 47 -11.07 -8.76 -4.97
C THR A 47 -10.84 -10.14 -4.36
N GLY A 48 -10.30 -10.20 -3.13
CA GLY A 48 -9.92 -11.45 -2.48
C GLY A 48 -8.74 -12.16 -3.15
N GLU A 49 -8.04 -11.51 -4.07
CA GLU A 49 -6.94 -12.11 -4.83
C GLU A 49 -5.76 -12.45 -3.90
N ARG A 50 -5.33 -13.72 -3.91
CA ARG A 50 -4.20 -14.22 -3.12
C ARG A 50 -3.19 -14.95 -4.00
N PRO A 51 -2.43 -14.22 -4.84
CA PRO A 51 -1.57 -14.84 -5.85
C PRO A 51 -0.28 -15.43 -5.27
N TYR A 52 0.04 -15.16 -4.00
CA TYR A 52 1.28 -15.61 -3.38
C TYR A 52 0.99 -16.80 -2.46
N GLN A 53 1.37 -18.01 -2.86
CA GLN A 53 1.17 -19.22 -2.07
C GLN A 53 2.48 -19.67 -1.42
N CYS A 54 2.41 -20.05 -0.14
CA CYS A 54 3.49 -20.74 0.54
C CYS A 54 3.56 -22.18 0.03
N THR A 55 4.72 -22.60 -0.48
CA THR A 55 4.91 -23.95 -1.03
C THR A 55 5.07 -25.02 0.04
N ILE A 56 5.18 -24.64 1.33
CA ILE A 56 5.36 -25.58 2.45
C ILE A 56 4.02 -25.94 3.10
N CYS A 57 3.12 -24.96 3.25
CA CYS A 57 1.86 -25.13 3.99
C CYS A 57 0.62 -24.72 3.19
N ASP A 58 0.78 -24.41 1.90
CA ASP A 58 -0.27 -24.03 0.94
C ASP A 58 -1.10 -22.79 1.30
N ARG A 59 -0.68 -22.01 2.30
CA ARG A 59 -1.35 -20.76 2.64
C ARG A 59 -1.13 -19.71 1.55
N SER A 60 -2.22 -19.12 1.07
CA SER A 60 -2.20 -18.03 0.09
C SER A 60 -2.30 -16.65 0.75
N PHE A 61 -1.56 -15.69 0.22
CA PHE A 61 -1.45 -14.32 0.69
C PHE A 61 -1.75 -13.33 -0.43
N ALA A 62 -2.36 -12.20 -0.09
CA ALA A 62 -2.63 -11.12 -1.04
C ALA A 62 -1.36 -10.30 -1.40
N ARG A 63 -0.27 -10.48 -0.63
CA ARG A 63 0.98 -9.72 -0.76
C ARG A 63 2.20 -10.61 -0.56
N LEU A 64 3.25 -10.35 -1.34
CA LEU A 64 4.52 -11.08 -1.25
C LEU A 64 5.23 -10.87 0.08
N ASP A 65 5.23 -9.65 0.63
CA ASP A 65 5.87 -9.39 1.93
C ASP A 65 5.15 -10.04 3.10
N ALA A 66 3.85 -10.33 2.96
CA ALA A 66 3.11 -11.12 3.95
C ALA A 66 3.52 -12.59 3.90
N LEU A 67 3.76 -13.14 2.69
CA LEU A 67 4.34 -14.46 2.51
C LEU A 67 5.78 -14.52 3.05
N ASN A 68 6.62 -13.51 2.78
CA ASN A 68 8.01 -13.53 3.24
C ASN A 68 8.17 -13.45 4.77
N ARG A 69 7.17 -12.93 5.48
CA ARG A 69 7.15 -12.87 6.96
C ARG A 69 6.46 -14.09 7.59
N HIS A 70 5.67 -14.81 6.80
CA HIS A 70 4.92 -15.98 7.26
C HIS A 70 5.85 -17.13 7.62
#